data_AF-A0A5E4LL15-F1
#
_entry.id   AF-A0A5E4LL15-F1
#
_cell.length_a   1.000
_cell.length_b   1.000
_cell.length_c   1.000
_cell.angle_alpha   90.00
_cell.angle_beta   90.00
_cell.angle_gamma   90.00
#
_symmetry.space_group_name_H-M   'P 1'
#
loop_
_entity.id
_entity.type
_entity.pdbx_description
1 polymer ?
#
loop_
_entity_poly.entity_id
_entity_poly.type
_entity_poly.pdbx_seq_one_letter_code
_entity_poly.pdbx_strand_id
1 'polypeptide(L)'
;MAIKKKKSNTHKTVKKAKKVKVVVKKAVKATFVKKVVSVKKPKISKAAMEREAKKAADEVLKLRQQEEQKKMQNVVKILSDAGVRQNLIEIGGENALAMVRSFYGNHSDEDLAKKLKIKISDVRATLNKLHNEGLVNYIREKDSETGWYSYSWSLNHDRIEKWATIQSSRIGLNESSDYYFCPSCGASSIINFESASGVDFRCERCNRLLEFIDEKKLNELYEKMKV
;
A
#
# COMPACT_ATOMS: atom_id res chain seq x y z
N MET A 1 -63.89 -27.14 -16.96
CA MET A 1 -63.16 -26.43 -15.88
C MET A 1 -62.20 -25.42 -16.49
N ALA A 2 -62.64 -24.18 -16.60
CA ALA A 2 -61.79 -23.02 -16.85
C ALA A 2 -61.18 -22.57 -15.51
N ILE A 3 -60.06 -21.83 -15.53
CA ILE A 3 -59.90 -20.54 -14.84
C ILE A 3 -58.54 -19.90 -15.17
N LYS A 4 -58.67 -18.84 -15.97
CA LYS A 4 -58.05 -17.50 -15.87
C LYS A 4 -56.54 -17.34 -16.15
N LYS A 5 -56.32 -16.97 -17.41
CA LYS A 5 -55.52 -15.80 -17.82
C LYS A 5 -55.47 -14.71 -16.74
N LYS A 6 -54.27 -14.32 -16.32
CA LYS A 6 -53.98 -12.99 -15.77
C LYS A 6 -52.97 -12.29 -16.68
N LYS A 7 -53.50 -11.35 -17.47
CA LYS A 7 -52.76 -10.18 -17.97
C LYS A 7 -52.21 -9.41 -16.76
N SER A 8 -50.99 -8.87 -16.82
CA SER A 8 -50.77 -7.42 -16.57
C SER A 8 -49.32 -6.98 -16.74
N ASN A 9 -49.19 -5.82 -17.40
CA ASN A 9 -48.22 -4.75 -17.15
C ASN A 9 -46.75 -4.90 -17.58
N THR A 10 -46.59 -5.05 -18.90
CA THR A 10 -45.78 -4.10 -19.69
C THR A 10 -46.13 -2.65 -19.33
N HIS A 11 -45.44 -2.03 -18.35
CA HIS A 11 -45.23 -0.57 -18.24
C HIS A 11 -44.45 -0.08 -16.99
N LYS A 12 -44.00 -0.94 -16.07
CA LYS A 12 -43.36 -0.49 -14.80
C LYS A 12 -41.84 -0.67 -14.65
N THR A 13 -41.15 -1.30 -15.60
CA THR A 13 -39.68 -1.52 -15.51
C THR A 13 -38.83 -0.52 -16.30
N VAL A 14 -39.45 0.35 -17.10
CA VAL A 14 -38.77 1.46 -17.83
C VAL A 14 -38.59 2.73 -16.96
N LYS A 15 -39.13 2.77 -15.74
CA LYS A 15 -39.08 3.98 -14.86
C LYS A 15 -38.26 3.85 -13.56
N LYS A 16 -37.61 2.72 -13.28
CA LYS A 16 -36.72 2.57 -12.10
C LYS A 16 -35.20 2.61 -12.39
N ALA A 17 -34.80 2.67 -13.66
CA ALA A 17 -33.42 2.92 -14.07
C ALA A 17 -32.99 4.41 -13.99
N LYS A 18 -33.93 5.31 -13.65
CA LYS A 18 -33.67 6.75 -13.44
C LYS A 18 -33.46 7.17 -11.97
N LYS A 19 -33.49 6.25 -11.00
CA LYS A 19 -33.41 6.57 -9.56
C LYS A 19 -32.18 6.05 -8.80
N VAL A 20 -31.20 5.40 -9.46
CA VAL A 20 -29.93 4.98 -8.80
C VAL A 20 -28.70 5.77 -9.29
N LYS A 21 -28.81 6.53 -10.39
CA LYS A 21 -27.81 7.55 -10.81
C LYS A 21 -27.73 8.79 -9.89
N VAL A 22 -28.38 8.77 -8.72
CA VAL A 22 -28.53 9.91 -7.80
C VAL A 22 -27.75 9.75 -6.48
N VAL A 23 -27.14 8.58 -6.19
CA VAL A 23 -26.54 8.37 -4.85
C VAL A 23 -25.00 8.35 -4.80
N VAL A 24 -24.27 8.11 -5.90
CA VAL A 24 -22.78 8.04 -5.83
C VAL A 24 -22.08 9.33 -6.29
N LYS A 25 -22.80 10.31 -6.84
CA LYS A 25 -22.27 11.67 -7.10
C LYS A 25 -22.28 12.59 -5.87
N LYS A 26 -22.58 12.06 -4.67
CA LYS A 26 -22.91 12.85 -3.47
C LYS A 26 -21.85 12.83 -2.35
N ALA A 27 -20.75 12.06 -2.46
CA ALA A 27 -19.78 11.93 -1.36
C ALA A 27 -18.41 12.61 -1.58
N VAL A 28 -18.05 13.02 -2.81
CA VAL A 28 -16.75 13.69 -3.08
C VAL A 28 -16.88 15.22 -3.18
N LYS A 29 -18.08 15.78 -2.99
CA LYS A 29 -18.35 17.23 -2.99
C LYS A 29 -18.49 17.86 -1.60
N ALA A 30 -18.26 17.10 -0.52
CA ALA A 30 -18.69 17.50 0.83
C ALA A 30 -17.63 18.18 1.70
N THR A 31 -16.35 18.27 1.31
CA THR A 31 -15.31 18.79 2.22
C THR A 31 -14.56 20.04 1.76
N PHE A 32 -14.86 20.63 0.59
CA PHE A 32 -14.13 21.84 0.17
C PHE A 32 -14.94 22.89 -0.63
N VAL A 33 -16.27 22.94 -0.48
CA VAL A 33 -17.07 24.02 -1.09
C VAL A 33 -18.21 24.44 -0.15
N LYS A 34 -17.90 25.17 0.92
CA LYS A 34 -18.88 26.00 1.65
C LYS A 34 -18.26 27.31 2.11
N LYS A 35 -17.99 28.22 1.17
CA LYS A 35 -18.08 29.67 1.40
C LYS A 35 -18.14 30.44 0.08
N VAL A 36 -19.32 30.53 -0.53
CA VAL A 36 -19.61 31.57 -1.54
C VAL A 36 -21.07 31.98 -1.40
N VAL A 37 -21.33 33.15 -0.81
CA VAL A 37 -22.57 33.89 -1.02
C VAL A 37 -22.21 35.35 -1.33
N SER A 38 -22.70 35.76 -2.50
CA SER A 38 -22.82 37.09 -3.12
C SER A 38 -21.60 38.01 -3.24
N VAL A 39 -20.84 37.85 -4.33
CA VAL A 39 -19.98 38.93 -4.86
C VAL A 39 -20.57 39.43 -6.19
N LYS A 40 -20.83 40.74 -6.27
CA LYS A 40 -21.25 41.48 -7.47
C LYS A 40 -20.26 41.22 -8.61
N LYS A 41 -20.76 40.98 -9.84
CA LYS A 41 -19.94 40.71 -11.03
C LYS A 41 -18.89 41.83 -11.23
N PRO A 42 -17.57 41.55 -11.14
CA PRO A 42 -16.56 42.55 -11.44
C PRO A 42 -16.48 42.74 -12.97
N LYS A 43 -16.33 44.00 -13.41
CA LYS A 43 -16.07 44.37 -14.82
C LYS A 43 -14.61 44.02 -15.17
N ILE A 44 -14.33 42.74 -15.39
CA ILE A 44 -13.03 42.24 -15.87
C ILE A 44 -13.25 41.65 -17.26
N SER A 45 -12.36 41.95 -18.22
CA SER A 45 -12.50 41.47 -19.60
C SER A 45 -12.51 39.94 -19.62
N LYS A 46 -13.31 39.34 -20.51
CA LYS A 46 -13.47 37.88 -20.64
C LYS A 46 -12.11 37.16 -20.76
N ALA A 47 -11.15 37.80 -21.43
CA ALA A 47 -9.77 37.33 -21.60
C ALA A 47 -8.92 37.37 -20.31
N ALA A 48 -9.11 38.36 -19.43
CA ALA A 48 -8.42 38.42 -18.14
C ALA A 48 -8.95 37.34 -17.17
N MET A 49 -10.27 37.13 -17.15
CA MET A 49 -10.90 36.06 -16.37
C MET A 49 -10.46 34.66 -16.85
N GLU A 50 -10.29 34.47 -18.15
CA GLU A 50 -9.83 33.20 -18.75
C GLU A 50 -8.33 32.94 -18.51
N ARG A 51 -7.49 33.99 -18.46
CA ARG A 51 -6.08 33.90 -18.05
C ARG A 51 -5.91 33.57 -16.57
N GLU A 52 -6.70 34.18 -15.70
CA GLU A 52 -6.70 33.86 -14.26
C GLU A 52 -7.19 32.44 -14.00
N ALA A 53 -8.23 31.98 -14.71
CA ALA A 53 -8.72 30.61 -14.61
C ALA A 53 -7.69 29.57 -15.06
N LYS A 54 -6.94 29.83 -16.15
CA LYS A 54 -5.84 28.96 -16.58
C LYS A 54 -4.70 28.89 -15.56
N LYS A 55 -4.27 30.04 -15.02
CA LYS A 55 -3.25 30.09 -13.97
C LYS A 55 -3.67 29.29 -12.72
N ALA A 56 -4.91 29.45 -12.29
CA ALA A 56 -5.45 28.69 -11.16
C ALA A 56 -5.51 27.18 -11.45
N ALA A 57 -5.87 26.78 -12.67
CA ALA A 57 -5.89 25.36 -13.07
C ALA A 57 -4.48 24.74 -13.08
N ASP A 58 -3.49 25.47 -13.61
CA ASP A 58 -2.09 25.04 -13.64
C ASP A 58 -1.51 24.91 -12.22
N GLU A 59 -1.86 25.84 -11.33
CA GLU A 59 -1.46 25.80 -9.92
C GLU A 59 -2.06 24.60 -9.19
N VAL A 60 -3.36 24.32 -9.40
CA VAL A 60 -4.02 23.12 -8.84
C VAL A 60 -3.36 21.83 -9.35
N LEU A 61 -2.98 21.77 -10.62
CA LEU A 61 -2.29 20.60 -11.18
C LEU A 61 -0.91 20.39 -10.53
N LYS A 62 -0.14 21.47 -10.34
CA LYS A 62 1.17 21.41 -9.67
C LYS A 62 1.04 20.92 -8.23
N LEU A 63 0.05 21.41 -7.48
CA LEU A 63 -0.18 20.98 -6.10
C LEU A 63 -0.52 19.49 -6.02
N ARG A 64 -1.34 18.96 -6.94
CA ARG A 64 -1.64 17.52 -7.01
C ARG A 64 -0.41 16.67 -7.30
N GLN A 65 0.42 17.10 -8.25
CA GLN A 65 1.66 16.40 -8.57
C GLN A 65 2.62 16.39 -7.38
N GLN A 66 2.73 17.51 -6.65
CA GLN A 66 3.53 17.58 -5.42
C GLN A 66 2.99 16.64 -4.33
N GLU A 67 1.68 16.55 -4.17
CA GLU A 67 1.05 15.64 -3.21
C GLU A 67 1.33 14.16 -3.57
N GLU A 68 1.21 13.79 -4.84
CA GLU A 68 1.55 12.44 -5.33
C GLU A 68 3.03 12.11 -5.16
N GLN A 69 3.93 13.06 -5.45
CA GLN A 69 5.37 12.90 -5.20
C GLN A 69 5.65 12.67 -3.72
N LYS A 70 5.03 13.45 -2.83
CA LYS A 70 5.19 13.30 -1.38
C LYS A 70 4.68 11.95 -0.88
N LYS A 71 3.53 11.49 -1.39
CA LYS A 71 2.98 10.16 -1.07
C LYS A 71 3.92 9.05 -1.53
N MET A 72 4.48 9.16 -2.74
CA MET A 72 5.44 8.19 -3.25
C MET A 72 6.75 8.20 -2.45
N GLN A 73 7.27 9.37 -2.08
CA GLN A 73 8.44 9.48 -1.21
C GLN A 73 8.23 8.77 0.13
N ASN A 74 7.02 8.86 0.70
CA ASN A 74 6.71 8.13 1.93
C ASN A 74 6.70 6.61 1.72
N VAL A 75 6.14 6.13 0.61
CA VAL A 75 6.19 4.70 0.24
C VAL A 75 7.63 4.22 0.10
N VAL A 76 8.49 4.99 -0.58
CA VAL A 76 9.92 4.64 -0.71
C VAL A 76 10.61 4.58 0.64
N LYS A 77 10.29 5.51 1.56
CA LYS A 77 10.79 5.48 2.94
C LYS A 77 10.35 4.23 3.69
N ILE A 78 9.08 3.81 3.55
CA ILE A 78 8.58 2.56 4.15
C ILE A 78 9.33 1.34 3.61
N LEU A 79 9.54 1.28 2.30
CA LEU A 79 10.25 0.18 1.64
C LEU A 79 11.78 0.19 1.91
N SER A 80 12.29 1.18 2.67
CA SER A 80 13.69 1.16 3.13
C SER A 80 13.93 0.17 4.27
N ASP A 81 12.88 -0.21 5.00
CA ASP A 81 12.91 -1.27 6.01
C ASP A 81 13.03 -2.65 5.34
N ALA A 82 13.99 -3.46 5.80
CA ALA A 82 14.28 -4.77 5.20
C ALA A 82 13.18 -5.79 5.46
N GLY A 83 12.63 -5.82 6.67
CA GLY A 83 11.57 -6.73 7.04
C GLY A 83 10.26 -6.42 6.31
N VAL A 84 9.94 -5.14 6.11
CA VAL A 84 8.78 -4.73 5.29
C VAL A 84 8.96 -5.18 3.83
N ARG A 85 10.16 -5.06 3.25
CA ARG A 85 10.43 -5.58 1.91
C ARG A 85 10.24 -7.09 1.83
N GLN A 86 10.74 -7.82 2.82
CA GLN A 86 10.65 -9.27 2.86
C GLN A 86 9.18 -9.74 2.93
N ASN A 87 8.39 -9.17 3.84
CA ASN A 87 6.95 -9.44 3.92
C ASN A 87 6.21 -9.13 2.62
N LEU A 88 6.59 -8.04 1.93
CA LEU A 88 5.97 -7.68 0.66
C LEU A 88 6.26 -8.72 -0.43
N ILE A 89 7.47 -9.27 -0.44
CA ILE A 89 7.87 -10.34 -1.36
C ILE A 89 7.15 -11.65 -1.03
N GLU A 90 6.98 -11.99 0.25
CA GLU A 90 6.26 -13.19 0.68
C GLU A 90 4.78 -13.16 0.25
N ILE A 91 4.14 -12.00 0.36
CA ILE A 91 2.75 -11.82 -0.05
C ILE A 91 2.61 -11.77 -1.57
N GLY A 92 3.34 -10.85 -2.21
CA GLY A 92 3.12 -10.52 -3.62
C GLY A 92 3.99 -11.30 -4.61
N GLY A 93 5.04 -11.96 -4.13
CA GLY A 93 6.10 -12.57 -4.95
C GLY A 93 7.24 -11.59 -5.27
N GLU A 94 8.25 -12.08 -6.00
CA GLU A 94 9.48 -11.34 -6.33
C GLU A 94 9.21 -10.01 -7.06
N ASN A 95 8.14 -9.96 -7.87
CA ASN A 95 7.76 -8.76 -8.63
C ASN A 95 7.08 -7.68 -7.79
N ALA A 96 6.61 -8.00 -6.58
CA ALA A 96 5.79 -7.10 -5.76
C ALA A 96 6.51 -5.80 -5.41
N LEU A 97 7.80 -5.90 -5.06
CA LEU A 97 8.60 -4.74 -4.69
C LEU A 97 8.77 -3.76 -5.88
N ALA A 98 9.06 -4.29 -7.07
CA ALA A 98 9.20 -3.50 -8.28
C ALA A 98 7.85 -2.84 -8.66
N MET A 99 6.76 -3.59 -8.52
CA MET A 99 5.41 -3.09 -8.80
C MET A 99 5.02 -1.94 -7.88
N VAL A 100 5.12 -2.11 -6.56
CA VAL A 100 4.77 -1.05 -5.59
C VAL A 100 5.60 0.22 -5.81
N ARG A 101 6.90 0.09 -6.13
CA ARG A 101 7.76 1.24 -6.46
C ARG A 101 7.37 1.95 -7.76
N SER A 102 6.75 1.23 -8.69
CA SER A 102 6.41 1.75 -10.01
C SER A 102 5.03 2.44 -10.08
N PHE A 103 4.22 2.31 -9.02
CA PHE A 103 2.85 2.80 -8.93
C PHE A 103 2.78 4.32 -8.73
N TYR A 104 2.97 5.08 -9.81
CA TYR A 104 2.80 6.53 -9.77
C TYR A 104 1.45 6.91 -10.39
N GLY A 105 0.44 7.11 -9.54
CA GLY A 105 -0.93 7.35 -9.97
C GLY A 105 -1.65 6.06 -10.38
N ASN A 106 -2.45 6.16 -11.44
CA ASN A 106 -3.29 5.08 -11.93
C ASN A 106 -2.65 4.36 -13.12
N HIS A 107 -2.66 3.03 -13.13
CA HIS A 107 -2.09 2.22 -14.21
C HIS A 107 -2.97 1.05 -14.60
N SER A 108 -2.97 0.69 -15.89
CA SER A 108 -3.45 -0.63 -16.30
C SER A 108 -2.41 -1.71 -15.99
N ASP A 109 -2.86 -2.96 -15.95
CA ASP A 109 -1.99 -4.12 -15.88
C ASP A 109 -1.04 -4.23 -17.09
N GLU A 110 -1.51 -3.83 -18.28
CA GLU A 110 -0.73 -3.75 -19.51
C GLU A 110 0.40 -2.71 -19.42
N ASP A 111 0.11 -1.53 -18.86
CA ASP A 111 1.10 -0.47 -18.65
C ASP A 111 2.20 -0.93 -17.68
N LEU A 112 1.80 -1.58 -16.58
CA LEU A 112 2.74 -2.13 -15.60
C LEU A 112 3.62 -3.23 -16.21
N ALA A 113 3.02 -4.13 -16.99
CA ALA A 113 3.75 -5.20 -17.68
C ALA A 113 4.83 -4.62 -18.62
N LYS A 114 4.48 -3.62 -19.43
CA LYS A 114 5.41 -2.95 -20.34
C LYS A 114 6.51 -2.20 -19.59
N LYS A 115 6.15 -1.43 -18.56
CA LYS A 115 7.08 -0.61 -17.78
C LYS A 115 8.11 -1.47 -17.04
N LEU A 116 7.68 -2.59 -16.49
CA LEU A 116 8.51 -3.48 -15.69
C LEU A 116 9.12 -4.63 -16.51
N LYS A 117 8.76 -4.77 -17.79
CA LYS A 117 9.18 -5.86 -18.69
C LYS A 117 8.91 -7.25 -18.10
N ILE A 118 7.77 -7.41 -17.46
CA ILE A 118 7.29 -8.66 -16.86
C ILE A 118 6.05 -9.14 -17.59
N LYS A 119 5.75 -10.44 -17.51
CA LYS A 119 4.57 -11.01 -18.16
C LYS A 119 3.31 -10.44 -17.52
N ILE A 120 2.32 -10.11 -18.33
CA ILE A 120 1.04 -9.58 -17.85
C ILE A 120 0.31 -10.54 -16.90
N SER A 121 0.48 -11.85 -17.08
CA SER A 121 -0.02 -12.87 -16.15
C SER A 121 0.51 -12.66 -14.74
N ASP A 122 1.80 -12.35 -14.63
CA ASP A 122 2.51 -12.26 -13.35
C ASP A 122 2.17 -10.93 -12.68
N VAL A 123 2.01 -9.86 -13.46
CA VAL A 123 1.44 -8.58 -13.02
C VAL A 123 0.06 -8.81 -12.40
N ARG A 124 -0.86 -9.45 -13.13
CA ARG A 124 -2.23 -9.72 -12.66
C ARG A 124 -2.24 -10.56 -11.40
N ALA A 125 -1.43 -11.62 -11.35
CA ALA A 125 -1.31 -12.47 -10.16
C ALA A 125 -0.83 -11.65 -8.96
N THR A 126 0.19 -10.82 -9.14
CA THR A 126 0.74 -9.96 -8.09
C THR A 126 -0.27 -8.91 -7.64
N LEU A 127 -0.96 -8.23 -8.56
CA LEU A 127 -2.00 -7.24 -8.23
C LEU A 127 -3.14 -7.86 -7.43
N ASN A 128 -3.59 -9.06 -7.79
CA ASN A 128 -4.63 -9.76 -7.05
C ASN A 128 -4.19 -10.07 -5.62
N LYS A 129 -2.95 -10.52 -5.41
CA LYS A 129 -2.41 -10.77 -4.06
C LYS A 129 -2.33 -9.47 -3.25
N LEU A 130 -1.79 -8.40 -3.84
CA LEU A 130 -1.69 -7.08 -3.20
C LEU A 130 -3.08 -6.49 -2.89
N HIS A 131 -4.07 -6.74 -3.74
CA HIS A 131 -5.44 -6.31 -3.54
C HIS A 131 -6.10 -7.02 -2.37
N ASN A 132 -5.84 -8.32 -2.19
CA ASN A 132 -6.37 -9.09 -1.06
C ASN A 132 -5.89 -8.53 0.29
N GLU A 133 -4.68 -7.99 0.35
CA GLU A 133 -4.16 -7.28 1.52
C GLU A 133 -4.65 -5.81 1.64
N GLY A 134 -5.34 -5.32 0.60
CA GLY A 134 -5.83 -3.95 0.48
C GLY A 134 -4.75 -2.93 0.12
N LEU A 135 -3.57 -3.38 -0.31
CA LEU A 135 -2.44 -2.52 -0.66
C LEU A 135 -2.67 -1.77 -1.99
N VAL A 136 -3.45 -2.37 -2.89
CA VAL A 136 -3.87 -1.73 -4.16
C VAL A 136 -5.39 -1.77 -4.30
N ASN A 137 -5.94 -0.78 -4.99
CA ASN A 137 -7.35 -0.70 -5.36
C ASN A 137 -7.46 -0.72 -6.89
N TYR A 138 -8.66 -1.02 -7.41
CA TYR A 138 -8.95 -0.85 -8.83
C TYR A 138 -10.29 -0.15 -9.07
N ILE A 139 -10.38 0.51 -10.22
CA ILE A 139 -11.61 1.02 -10.80
C ILE A 139 -11.85 0.25 -12.09
N ARG A 140 -13.10 -0.19 -12.28
CA ARG A 140 -13.54 -0.85 -13.51
C ARG A 140 -14.44 0.08 -14.30
N GLU A 141 -14.06 0.36 -15.53
CA GLU A 141 -14.86 1.16 -16.47
C GLU A 141 -15.33 0.27 -17.62
N LYS A 142 -16.54 0.54 -18.12
CA LYS A 142 -17.09 -0.16 -19.27
C LYS A 142 -17.10 0.80 -20.45
N ASP A 143 -16.46 0.40 -21.54
CA ASP A 143 -16.52 1.11 -22.81
C ASP A 143 -17.96 1.02 -23.37
N SER A 144 -18.54 2.18 -23.68
CA SER A 144 -19.89 2.29 -24.23
C SER A 144 -20.01 1.86 -25.68
N GLU A 145 -18.92 1.95 -26.45
CA GLU A 145 -18.90 1.63 -27.88
C GLU A 145 -18.57 0.16 -28.08
N THR A 146 -17.50 -0.32 -27.43
CA THR A 146 -17.00 -1.68 -27.66
C THR A 146 -17.54 -2.70 -26.65
N GLY A 147 -18.03 -2.24 -25.49
CA GLY A 147 -18.56 -3.09 -24.42
C GLY A 147 -17.51 -3.75 -23.52
N TRP A 148 -16.21 -3.56 -23.80
CA TRP A 148 -15.12 -4.12 -23.01
C TRP A 148 -14.96 -3.43 -21.65
N TYR A 149 -14.34 -4.15 -20.71
CA TYR A 149 -14.01 -3.63 -19.39
C TYR A 149 -12.53 -3.27 -19.30
N SER A 150 -12.21 -2.06 -18.84
CA SER A 150 -10.86 -1.65 -18.49
C SER A 150 -10.70 -1.61 -16.97
N TYR A 151 -9.51 -1.97 -16.51
CA TYR A 151 -9.13 -1.96 -15.10
C TYR A 151 -8.01 -0.96 -14.88
N SER A 152 -8.24 -0.02 -13.99
CA SER A 152 -7.26 0.98 -13.57
C SER A 152 -6.92 0.76 -12.12
N TRP A 153 -5.66 0.39 -11.86
CA TRP A 153 -5.14 0.11 -10.53
C TRP A 153 -4.51 1.35 -9.90
N SER A 154 -4.60 1.47 -8.58
CA SER A 154 -3.96 2.52 -7.80
C SER A 154 -3.43 1.98 -6.47
N LEU A 155 -2.35 2.57 -5.97
CA LEU A 155 -1.80 2.21 -4.68
C LEU A 155 -2.61 2.85 -3.55
N ASN A 156 -2.87 2.08 -2.49
CA ASN A 156 -3.52 2.58 -1.29
C ASN A 156 -2.48 3.06 -0.27
N HIS A 157 -2.09 4.33 -0.37
CA HIS A 157 -1.04 4.94 0.47
C HIS A 157 -1.36 4.87 1.97
N ASP A 158 -2.61 5.09 2.37
CA ASP A 158 -2.97 5.04 3.80
C ASP A 158 -2.90 3.60 4.35
N ARG A 159 -3.18 2.61 3.49
CA ARG A 159 -3.15 1.20 3.88
C ARG A 159 -1.73 0.65 3.93
N ILE A 160 -0.85 1.03 3.01
CA ILE A 160 0.54 0.55 3.00
C ILE A 160 1.33 1.04 4.21
N GLU A 161 1.07 2.27 4.67
CA GLU A 161 1.61 2.81 5.92
C GLU A 161 1.21 1.96 7.12
N LYS A 162 -0.09 1.69 7.28
CA LYS A 162 -0.60 0.88 8.39
C LYS A 162 -0.12 -0.57 8.33
N TRP A 163 -0.11 -1.14 7.12
CA TRP A 163 0.36 -2.49 6.89
C TRP A 163 1.84 -2.62 7.27
N ALA A 164 2.69 -1.67 6.84
CA ALA A 164 4.10 -1.68 7.17
C ALA A 164 4.35 -1.58 8.69
N THR A 165 3.66 -0.68 9.39
CA THR A 165 3.78 -0.58 10.86
C THR A 165 3.41 -1.90 11.56
N ILE A 166 2.35 -2.57 11.09
CA ILE A 166 1.96 -3.89 11.62
C ILE A 166 3.06 -4.92 11.34
N GLN A 167 3.61 -4.97 10.12
CA GLN A 167 4.67 -5.92 9.81
C GLN A 167 5.94 -5.66 10.60
N SER A 168 6.40 -4.41 10.69
CA SER A 168 7.56 -4.05 11.51
C SER A 168 7.36 -4.41 12.98
N SER A 169 6.14 -4.28 13.53
CA SER A 169 5.85 -4.70 14.91
C SER A 169 5.88 -6.22 15.10
N ARG A 170 5.45 -7.00 14.08
CA ARG A 170 5.54 -8.46 14.10
C ARG A 170 6.98 -8.93 13.99
N ILE A 171 7.79 -8.22 13.20
CA ILE A 171 9.22 -8.50 13.04
C ILE A 171 9.97 -8.16 14.33
N GLY A 172 9.67 -7.04 14.98
CA GLY A 172 10.26 -6.71 16.29
C GLY A 172 9.94 -7.70 17.41
N LEU A 173 8.89 -8.52 17.26
CA LEU A 173 8.59 -9.64 18.15
C LEU A 173 9.36 -10.94 17.79
N ASN A 174 9.85 -11.06 16.55
CA ASN A 174 10.61 -12.21 16.06
C ASN A 174 12.13 -11.96 15.98
N GLU A 175 12.56 -10.69 15.95
CA GLU A 175 13.96 -10.26 15.83
C GLU A 175 14.64 -9.92 17.16
N SER A 176 13.99 -10.14 18.32
CA SER A 176 14.75 -10.34 19.56
C SER A 176 15.43 -11.71 19.47
N SER A 177 16.49 -11.78 18.67
CA SER A 177 17.43 -12.90 18.72
C SER A 177 18.12 -12.79 20.07
N ASP A 178 17.57 -13.46 21.07
CA ASP A 178 18.17 -13.51 22.38
C ASP A 178 19.53 -14.19 22.25
N TYR A 179 20.60 -13.46 22.58
CA TYR A 179 21.96 -13.99 22.56
C TYR A 179 22.36 -14.43 23.96
N TYR A 180 23.13 -15.51 24.03
CA TYR A 180 23.60 -16.10 25.26
C TYR A 180 25.12 -16.27 25.19
N PHE A 181 25.81 -16.07 26.31
CA PHE A 181 27.26 -16.33 26.40
C PHE A 181 27.61 -17.01 27.70
N CYS A 182 28.78 -17.64 27.74
CA CYS A 182 29.37 -18.13 28.97
C CYS A 182 30.25 -17.04 29.61
N PRO A 183 29.97 -16.61 30.86
CA PRO A 183 30.84 -15.66 31.58
C PRO A 183 32.27 -16.16 31.77
N SER A 184 32.46 -17.48 31.77
CA SER A 184 33.76 -18.12 32.03
C SER A 184 34.59 -18.32 30.75
N CYS A 185 33.96 -18.51 29.59
CA CYS A 185 34.65 -18.66 28.30
C CYS A 185 34.70 -17.34 27.50
N GLY A 186 33.98 -16.31 27.96
CA GLY A 186 34.01 -14.96 27.40
C GLY A 186 33.29 -14.83 26.05
N ALA A 187 33.63 -13.77 25.31
CA ALA A 187 32.96 -13.39 24.06
C ALA A 187 33.00 -14.49 22.96
N SER A 188 33.97 -15.41 23.03
CA SER A 188 34.09 -16.53 22.08
C SER A 188 33.02 -17.62 22.21
N SER A 189 32.08 -17.46 23.15
CA SER A 189 31.00 -18.40 23.45
C SER A 189 29.61 -17.82 23.24
N ILE A 190 29.51 -16.70 22.50
CA ILE A 190 28.23 -16.08 22.13
C ILE A 190 27.51 -16.97 21.13
N ILE A 191 26.28 -17.35 21.45
CA ILE A 191 25.39 -18.14 20.59
C ILE A 191 23.96 -17.58 20.63
N ASN A 192 23.16 -17.86 19.61
CA ASN A 192 21.75 -17.44 19.56
C ASN A 192 20.86 -18.39 20.39
N PHE A 193 19.60 -17.98 20.64
CA PHE A 193 18.63 -18.78 21.38
C PHE A 193 18.46 -20.20 20.84
N GLU A 194 18.33 -20.37 19.52
CA GLU A 194 18.14 -21.69 18.91
C GLU A 194 19.30 -22.64 19.25
N SER A 195 20.54 -22.17 19.08
CA SER A 195 21.74 -22.93 19.45
C SER A 195 21.80 -23.19 20.96
N ALA A 196 21.48 -22.19 21.79
CA ALA A 196 21.48 -22.31 23.24
C ALA A 196 20.44 -23.34 23.73
N SER A 197 19.24 -23.32 23.15
CA SER A 197 18.19 -24.31 23.43
C SER A 197 18.61 -25.73 23.03
N GLY A 198 19.39 -25.88 21.96
CA GLY A 198 19.93 -27.17 21.52
C GLY A 198 20.96 -27.77 22.48
N VAL A 199 21.58 -26.94 23.33
CA VAL A 199 22.56 -27.35 24.35
C VAL A 199 22.05 -27.16 25.78
N ASP A 200 20.73 -27.08 25.98
CA ASP A 200 20.08 -26.86 27.28
C ASP A 200 20.62 -25.64 28.05
N PHE A 201 21.00 -24.58 27.32
CA PHE A 201 21.64 -23.38 27.83
C PHE A 201 22.94 -23.66 28.61
N ARG A 202 23.71 -24.68 28.21
CA ARG A 202 25.00 -25.03 28.79
C ARG A 202 26.14 -24.81 27.80
N CYS A 203 27.23 -24.25 28.29
CA CYS A 203 28.44 -24.07 27.50
C CYS A 203 29.10 -25.41 27.20
N GLU A 204 29.32 -25.74 25.93
CA GLU A 204 29.97 -27.00 25.51
C GLU A 204 31.41 -27.16 26.01
N ARG A 205 32.10 -26.05 26.34
CA ARG A 205 33.51 -26.10 26.80
C ARG A 205 33.65 -26.33 28.30
N CYS A 206 32.84 -25.66 29.10
CA CYS A 206 32.98 -25.66 30.57
C CYS A 206 31.73 -26.15 31.32
N ASN A 207 30.67 -26.52 30.59
CA ASN A 207 29.40 -27.04 31.10
C ASN A 207 28.64 -26.12 32.09
N ARG A 208 29.03 -24.85 32.17
CA ARG A 208 28.33 -23.83 32.97
C ARG A 208 27.12 -23.30 32.21
N LEU A 209 26.15 -22.77 32.96
CA LEU A 209 24.99 -22.11 32.41
C LEU A 209 25.40 -20.88 31.59
N LEU A 210 24.74 -20.71 30.45
CA LEU A 210 24.85 -19.52 29.62
C LEU A 210 23.98 -18.41 30.22
N GLU A 211 24.46 -17.17 30.12
CA GLU A 211 23.74 -15.97 30.54
C GLU A 211 23.20 -15.22 29.33
N PHE A 212 22.00 -14.66 29.48
CA PHE A 212 21.39 -13.79 28.48
C PHE A 212 22.17 -12.48 28.31
N ILE A 213 22.21 -11.96 27.08
CA ILE A 213 22.92 -10.75 26.70
C ILE A 213 21.94 -9.73 26.14
N ASP A 214 21.88 -8.57 26.79
CA ASP A 214 21.21 -7.39 26.23
C ASP A 214 21.96 -6.85 24.99
N GLU A 215 21.23 -6.27 24.04
CA GLU A 215 21.79 -5.70 22.79
C GLU A 215 23.00 -4.77 23.02
N LYS A 216 22.98 -3.97 24.10
CA LYS A 216 24.09 -3.07 24.46
C LYS A 216 25.38 -3.83 24.77
N LYS A 217 25.27 -4.88 25.58
CA LYS A 217 26.40 -5.71 26.01
C LYS A 217 26.93 -6.59 24.89
N LEU A 218 26.04 -7.02 23.99
CA LEU A 218 26.40 -7.77 22.78
C LEU A 218 27.31 -6.93 21.86
N ASN A 219 26.93 -5.69 21.59
CA ASN A 219 27.73 -4.77 20.76
C ASN A 219 29.10 -4.49 21.38
N GLU A 220 29.17 -4.28 22.70
CA GLU A 220 30.45 -4.09 23.41
C GLU A 220 31.37 -5.32 23.30
N LEU A 221 30.81 -6.54 23.33
CA LEU A 221 31.58 -7.77 23.21
C LEU A 221 32.08 -7.99 21.78
N TYR A 222 31.27 -7.66 20.76
CA TYR A 222 31.71 -7.72 19.36
C TYR A 222 32.83 -6.74 19.04
N GLU A 223 32.76 -5.52 19.56
CA GLU A 223 33.84 -4.53 19.37
C GLU A 223 35.16 -5.00 20.02
N LYS A 224 35.09 -5.74 21.13
CA LYS A 224 36.27 -6.36 21.76
C LYS A 224 36.86 -7.54 20.98
N MET A 225 36.11 -8.15 20.04
CA MET A 225 36.59 -9.23 19.18
C MET A 225 37.22 -8.74 17.86
N LYS A 226 37.10 -7.45 17.51
CA LYS A 226 37.70 -6.85 16.31
C LYS A 226 39.15 -6.38 16.49
N VAL A 227 39.79 -6.72 17.61
CA VAL A 227 41.22 -6.48 17.89
C VAL A 227 41.98 -7.78 17.67
#